data_AF-A0A1I2N2B5-F1
#
_entry.id   AF-A0A1I2N2B5-F1
#
_cell.length_a   1.000
_cell.length_b   1.000
_cell.length_c   1.000
_cell.angle_alpha   90.00
_cell.angle_beta   90.00
_cell.angle_gamma   90.00
#
_symmetry.space_group_name_H-M   'P 1'
#
loop_
_entity.id
_entity.type
_entity.pdbx_description
1 polymer ?
#
loop_
_entity_poly.entity_id
_entity_poly.type
_entity_poly.pdbx_seq_one_letter_code
_entity_poly.pdbx_strand_id
1 'polypeptide(L)'
;MPNKTIYVPDADLEVFDQAQDVSGKNLSATIVQALRFFTKIGEGKGFEHIEVSEGEDGFYKRKRFIGRELASASVHDENHSLLTTYIVYETTHGRYAVLIREQKKIPLEQSIENELKKRIMEKISGENMSSIPFPKEIEDLAPDKRKLEVYNSIDALTGHIPADLYRALHEIKDGEFLDI
;
A
#
# COMPACT_ATOMS: atom_id res chain seq x y z
N MET A 1 -11.94 -35.46 -16.88
CA MET A 1 -12.15 -34.01 -16.80
C MET A 1 -13.61 -33.71 -17.07
N PRO A 2 -14.32 -33.00 -16.18
CA PRO A 2 -15.68 -32.54 -16.47
C PRO A 2 -15.63 -31.41 -17.51
N ASN A 3 -16.49 -31.47 -18.54
CA ASN A 3 -16.66 -30.37 -19.49
C ASN A 3 -17.63 -29.34 -18.91
N LYS A 4 -17.30 -28.05 -19.07
CA LYS A 4 -18.17 -26.92 -18.71
C LYS A 4 -18.40 -26.06 -19.95
N THR A 5 -19.64 -25.66 -20.17
CA THR A 5 -20.04 -24.75 -21.26
C THR A 5 -20.34 -23.39 -20.65
N ILE A 6 -19.85 -22.31 -21.28
CA ILE A 6 -20.13 -20.93 -20.91
C ILE A 6 -20.96 -20.28 -22.01
N TYR A 7 -21.95 -19.48 -21.62
CA TYR A 7 -22.75 -18.66 -22.54
C TYR A 7 -22.20 -17.25 -22.51
N VAL A 8 -21.94 -16.68 -23.68
CA VAL A 8 -21.39 -15.33 -23.86
C VAL A 8 -22.41 -14.50 -24.63
N PRO A 9 -22.79 -13.30 -24.14
CA PRO A 9 -23.64 -12.38 -24.89
C PRO A 9 -22.97 -11.94 -26.20
N ASP A 10 -23.76 -11.65 -27.24
CA ASP A 10 -23.22 -11.20 -28.52
C ASP A 10 -22.33 -9.95 -28.40
N ALA A 11 -22.64 -9.07 -27.45
CA ALA A 11 -21.87 -7.85 -27.17
C ALA A 11 -20.44 -8.12 -26.68
N ASP A 12 -20.18 -9.31 -26.13
CA ASP A 12 -18.88 -9.69 -25.55
C ASP A 12 -18.07 -10.61 -26.47
N LEU A 13 -18.59 -10.99 -27.65
CA LEU A 13 -17.90 -11.87 -28.60
C LEU A 13 -16.56 -11.29 -29.06
N GLU A 14 -16.49 -9.98 -29.29
CA GLU A 14 -15.25 -9.31 -29.73
C GLU A 14 -14.10 -9.49 -28.71
N VAL A 15 -14.41 -9.54 -27.42
CA VAL A 15 -13.41 -9.75 -26.36
C VAL A 15 -12.85 -11.16 -26.41
N PHE A 16 -13.70 -12.16 -26.70
CA PHE A 16 -13.30 -13.56 -26.83
C PHE A 16 -12.46 -13.79 -28.09
N ASP A 17 -12.82 -13.15 -29.21
CA ASP A 17 -12.06 -13.22 -30.46
C ASP A 17 -10.65 -12.61 -30.27
N GLN A 18 -10.57 -11.43 -29.66
CA GLN A 18 -9.28 -10.82 -29.34
C GLN A 18 -8.44 -11.69 -28.39
N ALA A 19 -9.05 -12.26 -27.35
CA ALA A 19 -8.36 -13.16 -26.44
C ALA A 19 -7.85 -14.42 -27.14
N GLN A 20 -8.60 -14.94 -28.11
CA GLN A 20 -8.20 -16.09 -28.91
C GLN A 20 -7.01 -15.79 -29.82
N ASP A 21 -6.98 -14.61 -30.44
CA ASP A 21 -5.88 -14.16 -31.29
C ASP A 21 -4.59 -13.95 -30.49
N VAL A 22 -4.69 -13.32 -29.32
CA VAL A 22 -3.54 -13.09 -28.43
C VAL A 22 -3.01 -14.40 -27.83
N SER A 23 -3.90 -15.36 -27.55
CA SER A 23 -3.54 -16.65 -26.93
C SER A 23 -3.02 -17.71 -27.90
N GLY A 24 -2.86 -17.39 -29.19
CA GLY A 24 -2.42 -18.36 -30.19
C GLY A 24 -3.40 -19.53 -30.35
N LYS A 25 -4.72 -19.25 -30.21
CA LYS A 25 -5.83 -20.20 -30.34
C LYS A 25 -6.06 -21.17 -29.16
N ASN A 26 -5.52 -20.90 -27.96
CA ASN A 26 -5.82 -21.69 -26.75
C ASN A 26 -6.76 -20.96 -25.78
N LEU A 27 -7.95 -20.62 -26.28
CA LEU A 27 -8.95 -19.85 -25.53
C LEU A 27 -9.36 -20.53 -24.22
N SER A 28 -9.48 -21.86 -24.20
CA SER A 28 -9.85 -22.61 -22.99
C SER A 28 -8.81 -22.46 -21.87
N ALA A 29 -7.51 -22.54 -22.18
CA ALA A 29 -6.46 -22.33 -21.18
C ALA A 29 -6.44 -20.87 -20.70
N THR A 30 -6.64 -19.91 -21.61
CA THR A 30 -6.72 -18.49 -21.28
C THR A 30 -7.89 -18.17 -20.35
N ILE A 31 -9.07 -18.74 -20.60
CA ILE A 31 -10.24 -18.57 -19.71
C ILE A 31 -9.96 -19.16 -18.33
N VAL A 32 -9.39 -20.37 -18.28
CA VAL A 32 -9.04 -21.01 -16.99
C VAL A 32 -8.02 -20.16 -16.23
N GLN A 33 -7.02 -19.59 -16.91
CA GLN A 33 -6.02 -18.74 -16.30
C GLN A 33 -6.61 -17.39 -15.82
N ALA A 34 -7.50 -16.78 -16.61
CA ALA A 34 -8.22 -15.58 -16.22
C ALA A 34 -9.14 -15.82 -15.01
N LEU A 35 -9.83 -16.96 -14.95
CA LEU A 35 -10.65 -17.34 -13.81
C LEU A 35 -9.81 -17.65 -12.57
N ARG A 36 -8.67 -18.33 -12.72
CA ARG A 36 -7.72 -18.55 -11.61
C ARG A 36 -7.16 -17.24 -11.08
N PHE A 37 -6.84 -16.30 -11.97
CA PHE A 37 -6.43 -14.95 -11.59
C PHE A 37 -7.56 -14.21 -10.87
N PHE A 38 -8.79 -14.28 -11.38
CA PHE A 38 -9.98 -13.70 -10.76
C PHE A 38 -10.28 -14.29 -9.37
N THR A 39 -10.16 -15.61 -9.18
CA THR A 39 -10.35 -16.25 -7.87
C THR A 39 -9.22 -15.96 -6.90
N LYS A 40 -7.97 -15.89 -7.38
CA LYS A 40 -6.80 -15.49 -6.59
C LYS A 40 -6.92 -14.04 -6.08
N ILE A 41 -7.54 -13.16 -6.87
CA ILE A 41 -7.94 -11.82 -6.44
C ILE A 41 -9.05 -11.89 -5.37
N GLY A 42 -9.97 -12.85 -5.46
CA GLY A 42 -11.09 -13.01 -4.53
C GLY A 42 -10.75 -13.59 -3.15
N GLU A 43 -9.73 -14.45 -3.05
CA GLU A 43 -9.52 -15.29 -1.84
C GLU A 43 -8.51 -14.77 -0.82
N GLY A 44 -7.84 -13.63 -1.05
CA GLY A 44 -6.88 -13.08 -0.09
C GLY A 44 -6.54 -11.60 -0.27
N LYS A 45 -7.56 -10.73 -0.11
CA LYS A 45 -7.54 -9.25 -0.30
C LYS A 45 -7.08 -8.83 -1.70
N GLY A 46 -8.02 -8.83 -2.63
CA GLY A 46 -7.81 -8.38 -4.00
C GLY A 46 -7.35 -6.94 -4.15
N PHE A 47 -7.22 -6.53 -5.41
CA PHE A 47 -6.93 -5.16 -5.79
C PHE A 47 -8.00 -4.19 -5.25
N GLU A 48 -7.57 -3.19 -4.49
CA GLU A 48 -8.43 -2.16 -3.92
C GLU A 48 -7.98 -0.75 -4.33
N HIS A 49 -8.87 0.23 -4.14
CA HIS A 49 -8.52 1.64 -4.31
C HIS A 49 -7.65 2.10 -3.15
N ILE A 50 -6.36 2.21 -3.40
CA ILE A 50 -5.39 2.70 -2.44
C ILE A 50 -5.25 4.22 -2.58
N GLU A 51 -5.38 4.92 -1.45
CA GLU A 51 -5.13 6.35 -1.34
C GLU A 51 -3.96 6.59 -0.38
N VAL A 52 -2.89 7.20 -0.88
CA VAL A 52 -1.69 7.54 -0.10
C VAL A 52 -1.38 9.03 -0.21
N SER A 53 -0.58 9.54 0.72
CA SER A 53 -0.07 10.91 0.71
C SER A 53 1.44 10.89 0.52
N GLU A 54 1.94 11.82 -0.28
CA GLU A 54 3.36 12.04 -0.57
C GLU A 54 3.68 13.50 -0.26
N GLY A 55 4.75 13.75 0.48
CA GLY A 55 5.14 15.09 0.92
C GLY A 55 5.81 15.08 2.29
N GLU A 56 6.09 16.26 2.82
CA GLU A 56 6.78 16.46 4.09
C GLU A 56 6.23 17.69 4.81
N ASP A 57 6.41 17.74 6.14
CA ASP A 57 6.18 18.91 6.98
C ASP A 57 4.80 19.58 6.79
N GLY A 58 3.76 18.76 6.65
CA GLY A 58 2.38 19.21 6.50
C GLY A 58 1.94 19.46 5.05
N PHE A 59 2.85 19.49 4.09
CA PHE A 59 2.54 19.70 2.68
C PHE A 59 2.46 18.37 1.92
N TYR A 60 1.26 17.77 1.91
CA TYR A 60 1.04 16.46 1.29
C TYR A 60 0.21 16.53 0.01
N LYS A 61 0.67 15.84 -1.03
CA LYS A 61 -0.08 15.54 -2.25
C LYS A 61 -0.68 14.15 -2.16
N ARG A 62 -2.00 14.07 -2.35
CA ARG A 62 -2.74 12.81 -2.42
C ARG A 62 -2.45 12.08 -3.74
N LYS A 63 -2.20 10.78 -3.67
CA LYS A 63 -2.04 9.86 -4.80
C LYS A 63 -3.02 8.71 -4.66
N ARG A 64 -3.62 8.29 -5.77
CA ARG A 64 -4.59 7.19 -5.83
C ARG A 64 -4.17 6.20 -6.88
N PHE A 65 -4.26 4.92 -6.56
CA PHE A 65 -4.02 3.83 -7.50
C PHE A 65 -4.81 2.60 -7.09
N ILE A 66 -4.87 1.60 -7.96
CA ILE A 66 -5.46 0.31 -7.64
C ILE A 66 -4.30 -0.66 -7.40
N GLY A 67 -4.29 -1.32 -6.23
CA GLY A 67 -3.20 -2.22 -5.82
C GLY A 67 -3.63 -3.19 -4.72
N ARG A 68 -2.76 -4.14 -4.38
CA ARG A 68 -2.86 -4.99 -3.18
C ARG A 68 -1.60 -4.83 -2.34
N GLU A 69 -1.73 -4.74 -1.02
CA GLU A 69 -0.57 -4.75 -0.13
C GLU A 69 0.04 -6.15 -0.12
N LEU A 70 1.34 -6.25 -0.38
CA LEU A 70 2.09 -7.51 -0.32
C LEU A 70 2.70 -7.72 1.06
N ALA A 71 3.37 -6.70 1.58
CA ALA A 71 4.05 -6.75 2.86
C ALA A 71 4.39 -5.33 3.35
N SER A 72 4.60 -5.21 4.66
CA SER A 72 5.08 -4.00 5.30
C SER A 72 6.10 -4.32 6.39
N ALA A 73 7.02 -3.37 6.64
CA ALA A 73 8.00 -3.45 7.71
C ALA A 73 8.27 -2.07 8.29
N SER A 74 8.60 -2.02 9.58
CA SER A 74 9.01 -0.78 10.25
C SER A 74 10.39 -0.96 10.87
N VAL A 75 11.27 0.01 10.63
CA VAL A 75 12.65 0.01 11.12
C VAL A 75 12.86 1.27 11.97
N HIS A 76 13.55 1.12 13.09
CA HIS A 76 13.99 2.26 13.90
C HIS A 76 15.45 2.58 13.56
N ASP A 77 15.83 3.85 13.64
CA ASP A 77 17.24 4.24 13.71
C ASP A 77 17.88 3.77 15.02
N GLU A 78 19.21 3.81 15.10
CA GLU A 78 19.99 3.37 16.26
C GLU A 78 19.58 4.09 17.56
N ASN A 79 19.13 5.34 17.44
CA ASN A 79 18.73 6.16 18.57
C ASN A 79 17.22 6.06 18.89
N HIS A 80 16.46 5.22 18.20
CA HIS A 80 15.00 5.12 18.28
C HIS A 80 14.27 6.48 18.16
N SER A 81 14.91 7.43 17.49
CA SER A 81 14.46 8.80 17.25
C SER A 81 13.68 8.92 15.95
N LEU A 82 13.82 7.96 15.03
CA LEU A 82 13.16 7.90 13.74
C LEU A 82 12.59 6.51 13.50
N LEU A 83 11.29 6.45 13.20
CA LEU A 83 10.60 5.25 12.74
C LEU A 83 10.37 5.37 11.23
N THR A 84 10.93 4.44 10.46
CA THR A 84 10.70 4.35 9.02
C THR A 84 9.83 3.14 8.71
N THR A 85 8.60 3.37 8.25
CA THR A 85 7.68 2.34 7.77
C THR A 85 7.75 2.23 6.25
N TYR A 86 7.90 1.00 5.76
CA TYR A 86 7.85 0.61 4.37
C TYR A 86 6.60 -0.22 4.13
N ILE A 87 5.80 0.15 3.13
CA ILE A 87 4.63 -0.63 2.69
C ILE A 87 4.77 -0.87 1.20
N VAL A 88 4.75 -2.14 0.79
CA VAL A 88 4.91 -2.54 -0.60
C VAL A 88 3.58 -3.03 -1.14
N TYR A 89 3.15 -2.41 -2.23
CA TYR A 89 1.95 -2.75 -2.95
C TYR A 89 2.29 -3.32 -4.33
N GLU A 90 1.56 -4.32 -4.78
CA GLU A 90 1.49 -4.67 -6.19
C GLU A 90 0.36 -3.86 -6.85
N THR A 91 0.63 -3.28 -8.01
CA THR A 91 -0.35 -2.54 -8.81
C THR A 91 -0.99 -3.44 -9.86
N THR A 92 -2.13 -3.02 -10.41
CA THR A 92 -2.84 -3.79 -11.46
C THR A 92 -2.02 -4.06 -12.72
N HIS A 93 -0.92 -3.32 -12.92
CA HIS A 93 -0.03 -3.45 -14.07
C HIS A 93 1.22 -4.30 -13.75
N GLY A 94 1.24 -5.01 -12.61
CA GLY A 94 2.40 -5.82 -12.19
C GLY A 94 3.63 -5.01 -11.76
N ARG A 95 3.48 -3.69 -11.55
CA ARG A 95 4.50 -2.83 -10.94
C ARG A 95 4.35 -2.80 -9.43
N TYR A 96 5.42 -2.47 -8.72
CA TYR A 96 5.46 -2.42 -7.27
C TYR A 96 5.55 -0.98 -6.79
N ALA A 97 4.59 -0.55 -5.98
CA ALA A 97 4.59 0.77 -5.36
C ALA A 97 5.06 0.66 -3.90
N VAL A 98 6.07 1.44 -3.52
CA VAL A 98 6.65 1.45 -2.17
C VAL A 98 6.32 2.76 -1.52
N LEU A 99 5.53 2.70 -0.45
CA LEU A 99 5.28 3.84 0.42
C LEU A 99 6.28 3.81 1.56
N ILE A 100 7.07 4.86 1.66
CA ILE A 100 8.04 5.09 2.73
C ILE A 100 7.49 6.21 3.62
N ARG A 101 7.35 5.96 4.92
CA ARG A 101 6.92 6.95 5.92
C ARG A 101 7.98 7.07 6.99
N GLU A 102 8.51 8.26 7.19
CA GLU A 102 9.53 8.57 8.19
C GLU A 102 8.89 9.44 9.28
N GLN A 103 8.75 8.90 10.48
CA GLN A 103 8.15 9.60 11.62
C GLN A 103 9.21 9.83 12.69
N LYS A 104 9.50 11.10 13.02
CA LYS A 104 10.36 11.38 14.18
C LYS A 104 9.60 11.09 15.47
N LYS A 105 10.26 10.47 16.43
CA LYS A 105 9.73 10.31 17.77
C LYS A 105 10.02 11.59 18.55
N ILE A 106 8.99 12.25 19.06
CA ILE A 106 9.16 13.39 19.95
C ILE A 106 9.76 12.84 21.27
N PRO A 107 10.88 13.40 21.77
CA PRO A 107 11.40 13.05 23.09
C PRO A 107 10.32 13.20 24.16
N LEU A 108 10.33 12.33 25.18
CA LEU A 108 9.31 12.32 26.23
C LEU A 108 9.23 13.69 26.93
N GLU A 109 10.37 14.37 27.11
CA GLU A 109 10.46 15.70 27.70
C GLU A 109 9.69 16.75 26.87
N GLN A 110 9.82 16.71 25.55
CA GLN A 110 9.10 17.62 24.64
C GLN A 110 7.60 17.29 24.57
N SER A 111 7.23 16.01 24.66
CA SER A 111 5.82 15.58 24.77
C SER A 111 5.19 16.09 26.07
N ILE A 112 5.90 16.01 27.20
CA ILE A 112 5.46 16.57 28.48
C ILE A 112 5.33 18.09 28.39
N GLU A 113 6.29 18.78 27.77
CA GLU A 113 6.25 20.24 27.61
C GLU A 113 5.06 20.70 26.73
N ASN A 114 4.77 20.00 25.64
CA ASN A 114 3.62 20.27 24.77
C ASN A 114 2.29 20.07 25.51
N GLU A 115 2.16 18.97 26.26
CA GLU A 115 0.98 18.67 27.07
C GLU A 115 0.78 19.72 28.19
N LEU A 116 1.85 20.18 28.81
CA LEU A 116 1.80 21.26 29.81
C LEU A 116 1.39 22.60 29.18
N LYS A 117 1.94 22.96 28.02
CA LYS A 117 1.55 24.17 27.27
C LYS A 117 0.07 24.14 26.90
N LYS A 118 -0.43 22.99 26.43
CA LYS A 118 -1.85 22.77 26.12
C LYS A 118 -2.73 23.02 27.34
N ARG A 119 -2.42 22.40 28.49
CA ARG A 119 -3.16 22.62 29.74
C ARG A 119 -3.11 24.05 30.26
N ILE A 120 -1.99 24.75 30.06
CA ILE A 120 -1.86 26.17 30.44
C ILE A 120 -2.76 27.02 29.55
N MET A 121 -2.79 26.79 28.23
CA MET A 121 -3.69 27.50 27.33
C MET A 121 -5.16 27.24 27.66
N GLU A 122 -5.56 26.00 27.92
CA GLU A 122 -6.94 25.65 28.33
C GLU A 122 -7.35 26.37 29.62
N LYS A 123 -6.43 26.49 30.59
CA LYS A 123 -6.69 27.25 31.83
C LYS A 123 -6.82 28.76 31.62
N ILE A 124 -6.10 29.32 30.64
CA ILE A 124 -6.11 30.77 30.36
C ILE A 124 -7.35 31.14 29.52
N SER A 125 -7.71 30.33 28.52
CA SER A 125 -8.86 30.63 27.66
C SER A 125 -10.21 30.32 28.33
N GLY A 126 -10.24 29.44 29.34
CA GLY A 126 -11.46 29.01 30.01
C GLY A 126 -12.37 28.13 29.14
N GLU A 127 -11.92 27.77 27.94
CA GLU A 127 -12.62 26.90 27.00
C GLU A 127 -11.94 25.53 26.95
N ASN A 128 -12.75 24.48 26.94
CA ASN A 128 -12.26 23.12 26.73
C ASN A 128 -11.85 23.00 25.25
N MET A 129 -10.54 23.12 24.97
CA MET A 129 -10.01 23.10 23.60
C MET A 129 -10.18 21.73 22.92
N SER A 130 -10.66 20.70 23.65
CA SER A 130 -11.13 19.43 23.10
C SER A 130 -12.34 19.55 22.16
N SER A 131 -13.07 20.67 22.20
CA SER A 131 -14.35 20.87 21.50
C SER A 131 -14.30 21.86 20.34
N ILE A 132 -13.17 22.54 20.12
CA ILE A 132 -13.03 23.47 19.00
C ILE A 132 -12.63 22.65 17.78
N PRO A 133 -13.37 22.71 16.65
CA PRO A 133 -12.97 22.08 15.39
C PRO A 133 -11.82 22.88 14.78
N PHE A 134 -10.65 22.83 15.42
CA PHE A 134 -9.41 23.08 14.71
C PHE A 134 -9.25 21.97 13.67
N PRO A 135 -8.75 22.27 12.46
CA PRO A 135 -8.34 21.21 11.56
C PRO A 135 -7.43 20.28 12.35
N LYS A 136 -7.66 18.97 12.27
CA LYS A 136 -6.82 17.89 12.85
C LYS A 136 -5.34 17.93 12.41
N GLU A 137 -4.91 19.00 11.78
CA GLU A 137 -3.64 19.18 11.09
C GLU A 137 -2.55 19.76 12.01
N ILE A 138 -2.88 20.16 13.25
CA ILE A 138 -1.91 20.70 14.24
C ILE A 138 -2.01 19.96 15.60
N GLU A 139 -2.24 18.65 15.59
CA GLU A 139 -1.94 17.80 16.74
C GLU A 139 -0.54 17.22 16.55
N ASP A 140 0.47 17.78 17.23
CA ASP A 140 1.72 17.10 17.59
C ASP A 140 2.34 16.14 16.54
N LEU A 141 2.25 16.47 15.25
CA LEU A 141 2.89 15.69 14.20
C LEU A 141 4.35 16.09 14.20
N ALA A 142 5.18 15.26 14.83
CA ALA A 142 6.59 15.23 14.49
C ALA A 142 6.72 15.24 12.96
N PRO A 143 7.71 15.95 12.39
CA PRO A 143 7.86 16.04 10.94
C PRO A 143 7.84 14.62 10.37
N ASP A 144 6.79 14.34 9.58
CA ASP A 144 6.52 13.06 8.93
C ASP A 144 6.80 13.26 7.44
N LYS A 145 7.71 12.45 6.90
CA LYS A 145 8.06 12.49 5.48
C LYS A 145 7.50 11.25 4.82
N ARG A 146 6.70 11.46 3.77
CA ARG A 146 6.04 10.40 3.01
C ARG A 146 6.50 10.42 1.57
N LYS A 147 7.04 9.31 1.08
CA LYS A 147 7.50 9.15 -0.30
C LYS A 147 6.83 7.95 -0.95
N LEU A 148 6.37 8.10 -2.19
CA LEU A 148 5.84 6.99 -2.98
C LEU A 148 6.76 6.73 -4.16
N GLU A 149 7.39 5.56 -4.19
CA GLU A 149 8.27 5.14 -5.28
C GLU A 149 7.63 3.98 -6.05
N VAL A 150 7.92 3.86 -7.36
CA VAL A 150 7.35 2.80 -8.20
C VAL A 150 8.45 2.07 -8.94
N TYR A 151 8.43 0.74 -8.85
CA TYR A 151 9.42 -0.18 -9.37
C TYR A 151 8.78 -1.18 -10.35
N ASN A 152 9.55 -1.68 -11.31
CA ASN A 152 9.05 -2.60 -12.34
C ASN A 152 9.18 -4.08 -11.95
N SER A 153 9.98 -4.41 -10.93
CA SER A 153 10.20 -5.79 -10.48
C SER A 153 10.56 -5.82 -9.00
N ILE A 154 10.38 -6.97 -8.34
CA ILE A 154 10.82 -7.20 -6.95
C ILE A 154 12.33 -6.99 -6.82
N ASP A 155 13.10 -7.42 -7.81
CA ASP A 155 14.56 -7.29 -7.82
C ASP A 155 15.02 -5.83 -7.80
N ALA A 156 14.20 -4.91 -8.34
CA ALA A 156 14.50 -3.47 -8.31
C ALA A 156 14.27 -2.84 -6.92
N LEU A 157 13.64 -3.53 -5.97
CA LEU A 157 13.52 -3.05 -4.59
C LEU A 157 14.78 -3.28 -3.75
N THR A 158 15.77 -4.03 -4.25
CA THR A 158 17.02 -4.28 -3.51
C THR A 158 17.72 -2.98 -3.17
N GLY A 159 18.01 -2.76 -1.88
CA GLY A 159 18.65 -1.54 -1.39
C GLY A 159 17.71 -0.36 -1.15
N HIS A 160 16.43 -0.47 -1.53
CA HIS A 160 15.39 0.54 -1.28
C HIS A 160 14.46 0.19 -0.12
N ILE A 161 14.46 -1.08 0.30
CA ILE A 161 13.69 -1.59 1.43
C ILE A 161 14.58 -2.43 2.36
N PRO A 162 14.16 -2.65 3.62
CA PRO A 162 14.86 -3.53 4.55
C PRO A 162 15.03 -4.95 4.00
N ALA A 163 16.15 -5.59 4.30
CA ALA A 163 16.49 -6.92 3.80
C ALA A 163 15.44 -7.99 4.16
N ASP A 164 14.88 -7.92 5.38
CA ASP A 164 13.85 -8.85 5.83
C ASP A 164 12.55 -8.70 5.03
N LEU A 165 12.19 -7.45 4.68
CA LEU A 165 11.02 -7.17 3.83
C LEU A 165 11.26 -7.67 2.40
N TYR A 166 12.46 -7.46 1.86
CA TYR A 166 12.84 -7.97 0.55
C TYR A 166 12.76 -9.50 0.48
N ARG A 167 13.24 -10.19 1.52
CA ARG A 167 13.15 -11.64 1.62
C ARG A 167 11.70 -12.12 1.69
N ALA A 168 10.87 -11.48 2.51
CA ALA A 168 9.44 -11.80 2.61
C ALA A 168 8.72 -11.67 1.25
N LEU A 169 9.06 -10.64 0.46
CA LEU A 169 8.49 -10.46 -0.88
C LEU A 169 8.89 -11.57 -1.86
N HIS A 170 10.12 -12.07 -1.79
CA HIS A 170 10.54 -13.24 -2.58
C HIS A 170 9.84 -14.51 -2.12
N GLU A 171 9.67 -14.73 -0.81
CA GLU A 171 8.91 -15.87 -0.30
C GLU A 171 7.43 -15.84 -0.74
N ILE A 172 6.82 -14.65 -0.83
CA ILE A 172 5.47 -14.48 -1.39
C ILE A 172 5.44 -14.83 -2.90
N LYS A 173 6.42 -14.35 -3.67
CA LYS A 173 6.52 -14.61 -5.11
C LYS A 173 6.78 -16.09 -5.42
N ASP A 174 7.67 -16.72 -4.66
CA ASP A 174 8.05 -18.13 -4.82
C ASP A 174 6.99 -19.07 -4.23
N GLY A 175 6.30 -18.64 -3.17
CA GLY A 175 5.14 -19.33 -2.60
C GLY A 175 3.96 -19.40 -3.58
N GLU A 176 3.74 -18.35 -4.39
CA GLU A 176 2.78 -18.39 -5.50
C GLU A 176 3.16 -19.43 -6.59
N PHE A 177 4.40 -19.94 -6.60
CA PHE A 177 4.92 -20.94 -7.53
C PHE A 177 4.82 -22.39 -7.01
N LEU A 178 4.56 -22.61 -5.71
CA LEU A 178 4.56 -23.94 -5.07
C LEU A 178 3.16 -24.58 -4.92
N ASP A 179 2.09 -23.87 -5.28
CA ASP A 179 0.73 -24.42 -5.38
C ASP A 179 0.49 -25.05 -6.77
N ILE A 180 1.29 -26.06 -7.14
CA ILE A 180 1.12 -26.87 -8.38
C ILE A 180 0.50 -28.24 -8.05
#